data_AF-A0A5N7ZN53-F1
#
_entry.id   AF-A0A5N7ZN53-F1
#
_cell.length_a   1.000
_cell.length_b   1.000
_cell.length_c   1.000
_cell.angle_alpha   90.00
_cell.angle_beta   90.00
_cell.angle_gamma   90.00
#
_symmetry.space_group_name_H-M   'P 1'
#
loop_
_entity.id
_entity.type
_entity.pdbx_description
1 polymer ?
#
loop_
_entity_poly.entity_id
_entity_poly.type
_entity_poly.pdbx_seq_one_letter_code
_entity_poly.pdbx_strand_id
1 'polypeptide(L)'
;MAVLEQLKKVNWLRILMFYGIILVGTYFARKLPNVLNLLLTRITDIPFTFNYNHGIVTLVTALLFYKFSGVKQEITLLGNHKIKSLLFPFILLLCYAGFGINNTNGINSHLWALLICSFALIYNLMEEYAWRGYLIESLGNTHYVLKSLISGFFWAIWHLLIFNNFYQYGV
;
A
#
# COMPACT_ATOMS: atom_id res chain seq x y z
N MET A 1 -31.70 -4.40 -8.58
CA MET A 1 -31.30 -5.08 -7.33
C MET A 1 -30.96 -3.99 -6.33
N ALA A 2 -31.67 -3.91 -5.21
CA ALA A 2 -31.44 -2.84 -4.25
C ALA A 2 -30.01 -2.97 -3.65
N VAL A 3 -29.35 -1.84 -3.34
CA VAL A 3 -27.99 -1.83 -2.76
C VAL A 3 -27.87 -2.77 -1.54
N LEU A 4 -28.91 -2.80 -0.71
CA LEU A 4 -29.03 -3.70 0.44
C LEU A 4 -28.93 -5.19 0.08
N GLU A 5 -29.50 -5.62 -1.04
CA GLU A 5 -29.43 -7.02 -1.49
C GLU A 5 -28.02 -7.40 -1.98
N GLN A 6 -27.28 -6.44 -2.54
CA GLN A 6 -25.88 -6.64 -2.94
C GLN A 6 -25.01 -6.85 -1.70
N LEU A 7 -25.19 -6.01 -0.67
CA LEU A 7 -24.42 -6.10 0.58
C LEU A 7 -24.69 -7.38 1.36
N LYS A 8 -25.90 -7.94 1.30
CA LYS A 8 -26.22 -9.22 1.94
C LYS A 8 -25.45 -10.40 1.34
N LYS A 9 -25.00 -10.30 0.08
CA LYS A 9 -24.22 -11.36 -0.61
C LYS A 9 -22.73 -11.28 -0.30
N VAL A 10 -22.27 -10.21 0.32
CA VAL A 10 -20.86 -10.03 0.69
C VAL A 10 -20.53 -10.86 1.93
N ASN A 11 -19.42 -11.59 1.88
CA ASN A 11 -18.90 -12.29 3.06
C ASN A 11 -18.19 -11.30 3.99
N TRP A 12 -18.96 -10.63 4.85
CA TRP A 12 -18.46 -9.64 5.80
C TRP A 12 -17.50 -10.22 6.83
N LEU A 13 -17.71 -11.47 7.27
CA LEU A 13 -16.80 -12.12 8.22
C LEU A 13 -15.38 -12.19 7.64
N ARG A 14 -15.25 -12.60 6.38
CA ARG A 14 -13.95 -12.63 5.69
C ARG A 14 -13.31 -11.25 5.59
N ILE A 15 -14.09 -10.24 5.23
CA ILE A 15 -13.61 -8.86 5.12
C ILE A 15 -13.13 -8.34 6.48
N LEU A 16 -13.90 -8.59 7.55
CA LEU A 16 -13.55 -8.20 8.91
C LEU A 16 -12.31 -8.94 9.42
N MET A 17 -12.14 -10.23 9.10
CA MET A 17 -10.93 -10.98 9.42
C MET A 17 -9.71 -10.42 8.67
N PHE A 18 -9.83 -10.18 7.36
CA PHE A 18 -8.79 -9.56 6.54
C PHE A 18 -8.36 -8.22 7.13
N TYR A 19 -9.32 -7.35 7.41
CA TYR A 19 -9.07 -6.03 7.94
C TYR A 19 -8.51 -6.07 9.36
N GLY A 20 -9.05 -6.94 10.22
CA GLY A 20 -8.57 -7.14 11.60
C GLY A 20 -7.12 -7.61 11.65
N ILE A 21 -6.73 -8.56 10.78
CA ILE A 21 -5.33 -9.02 10.68
C ILE A 21 -4.42 -7.87 10.23
N ILE A 22 -4.86 -7.04 9.27
CA ILE A 22 -4.09 -5.86 8.85
C ILE A 22 -3.91 -4.88 10.02
N LEU A 23 -4.97 -4.55 10.77
CA LEU A 23 -4.89 -3.63 11.90
C LEU A 23 -3.94 -4.14 13.00
N VAL A 24 -4.14 -5.38 13.43
CA VAL A 24 -3.31 -6.02 14.47
C VAL A 24 -1.86 -6.15 14.01
N GLY A 25 -1.65 -6.66 12.80
CA GLY A 25 -0.33 -6.80 12.21
C GLY A 25 0.38 -5.46 12.09
N THR A 26 -0.31 -4.40 11.67
CA THR A 26 0.23 -3.04 11.56
C THR A 26 0.65 -2.49 12.91
N TYR A 27 -0.21 -2.65 13.93
CA TYR A 27 0.10 -2.23 15.29
C TYR A 27 1.40 -2.86 15.82
N PHE A 28 1.58 -4.17 15.62
CA PHE A 28 2.82 -4.85 16.03
C PHE A 28 4.01 -4.49 15.13
N ALA A 29 3.82 -4.42 13.82
CA ALA A 29 4.87 -4.14 12.85
C ALA A 29 5.52 -2.75 13.05
N ARG A 30 4.75 -1.77 13.54
CA ARG A 30 5.28 -0.44 13.92
C ARG A 30 6.21 -0.47 15.12
N LYS A 31 6.07 -1.46 16.01
CA LYS A 31 6.95 -1.64 17.18
C LYS A 31 8.24 -2.36 16.83
N LEU A 32 8.31 -2.98 15.65
CA LEU A 32 9.51 -3.64 15.16
C LEU A 32 10.45 -2.63 14.50
N PRO A 33 11.77 -2.88 14.52
CA PRO A 33 12.74 -2.11 13.76
C PRO A 33 12.34 -2.04 12.28
N ASN A 34 12.65 -0.92 11.63
CA ASN A 34 12.37 -0.73 10.21
C ASN A 34 13.19 -1.74 9.39
N VAL A 35 12.52 -2.73 8.81
CA VAL A 35 13.17 -3.82 8.05
C VAL A 35 13.93 -3.28 6.85
N LEU A 36 13.40 -2.26 6.16
CA LEU A 36 14.09 -1.65 5.03
C LEU A 36 15.39 -0.99 5.49
N ASN A 37 15.35 -0.22 6.59
CA ASN A 37 16.54 0.43 7.13
C ASN A 37 17.59 -0.62 7.58
N LEU A 38 17.16 -1.71 8.23
CA LEU A 38 18.06 -2.82 8.62
C LEU A 38 18.77 -3.47 7.43
N LEU A 39 18.12 -3.52 6.26
CA LEU A 39 18.72 -4.05 5.03
C LEU A 39 19.63 -3.00 4.37
N LEU A 40 19.17 -1.75 4.28
CA LEU A 40 19.91 -0.68 3.63
C LEU A 40 21.20 -0.35 4.38
N THR A 41 21.20 -0.33 5.70
CA THR A 41 22.42 -0.10 6.52
C THR A 41 23.53 -1.15 6.31
N ARG A 42 23.23 -2.29 5.70
CA ARG A 42 24.24 -3.30 5.29
C ARG A 42 24.93 -2.96 3.98
N ILE A 43 24.34 -2.07 3.18
CA ILE A 43 24.72 -1.78 1.79
C ILE A 43 25.09 -0.30 1.62
N THR A 44 24.49 0.59 2.42
CA THR A 44 24.62 2.04 2.29
C THR A 44 24.38 2.75 3.64
N ASP A 45 25.04 3.89 3.84
CA ASP A 45 24.87 4.76 5.01
C ASP A 45 23.71 5.76 4.85
N ILE A 46 22.91 5.64 3.78
CA ILE A 46 21.80 6.55 3.51
C ILE A 46 20.71 6.38 4.58
N PRO A 47 20.36 7.44 5.34
CA PRO A 47 19.37 7.35 6.40
C PRO A 47 17.95 7.35 5.80
N PHE A 48 17.34 6.17 5.73
CA PHE A 48 15.93 6.03 5.33
C PHE A 48 15.04 5.86 6.56
N THR A 49 14.28 6.90 6.91
CA THR A 49 13.46 6.94 8.13
C THR A 49 12.06 6.35 7.94
N PHE A 50 11.55 6.30 6.71
CA PHE A 50 10.20 5.81 6.45
C PHE A 50 10.08 4.31 6.76
N ASN A 51 9.15 3.94 7.63
CA ASN A 51 8.96 2.56 8.08
C ASN A 51 8.05 1.79 7.12
N TYR A 52 8.58 0.77 6.43
CA TYR A 52 7.83 -0.01 5.43
C TYR A 52 7.04 -1.18 6.02
N ASN A 53 7.24 -1.49 7.31
CA ASN A 53 6.79 -2.75 7.89
C ASN A 53 5.27 -2.93 7.78
N HIS A 54 4.51 -1.84 7.88
CA HIS A 54 3.06 -1.88 7.76
C HIS A 54 2.58 -2.09 6.31
N GLY A 55 3.31 -1.59 5.31
CA GLY A 55 3.09 -1.95 3.90
C GLY A 55 3.39 -3.42 3.62
N ILE A 56 4.42 -3.99 4.27
CA ILE A 56 4.70 -5.43 4.17
C ILE A 56 3.54 -6.24 4.77
N VAL A 57 3.00 -5.83 5.92
CA VAL A 57 1.83 -6.47 6.54
C VAL A 57 0.62 -6.46 5.61
N THR A 58 0.30 -5.32 4.99
CA THR A 58 -0.85 -5.23 4.07
C THR A 58 -0.66 -6.15 2.87
N LEU A 59 0.52 -6.14 2.24
CA LEU A 59 0.84 -7.01 1.11
C LEU A 59 0.75 -8.49 1.48
N VAL A 60 1.43 -8.91 2.56
CA VAL A 60 1.46 -10.32 2.99
C VAL A 60 0.05 -10.79 3.32
N THR A 61 -0.73 -9.97 4.02
CA THR A 61 -2.12 -10.32 4.35
C THR A 61 -2.96 -10.47 3.07
N ALA A 62 -2.86 -9.55 2.12
CA ALA A 62 -3.56 -9.66 0.83
C ALA A 62 -3.17 -10.93 0.08
N LEU A 63 -1.88 -11.27 -0.01
CA LEU A 63 -1.40 -12.48 -0.66
C LEU A 63 -1.92 -13.76 0.00
N LEU A 64 -1.92 -13.82 1.33
CA LEU A 64 -2.47 -14.96 2.08
C LEU A 64 -3.96 -15.11 1.80
N PHE A 65 -4.71 -14.03 1.84
CA PHE A 65 -6.15 -14.09 1.59
C PHE A 65 -6.47 -14.44 0.13
N TYR A 66 -5.73 -13.92 -0.85
CA TYR A 66 -5.87 -14.39 -2.24
C TYR A 66 -5.65 -15.90 -2.37
N LYS A 67 -4.64 -16.44 -1.67
CA LYS A 67 -4.32 -17.87 -1.71
C LYS A 67 -5.39 -18.74 -1.06
N PHE A 68 -5.97 -18.31 0.06
CA PHE A 68 -6.80 -19.18 0.90
C PHE A 68 -8.31 -18.89 0.88
N SER A 69 -8.74 -17.73 0.38
CA SER A 69 -10.15 -17.33 0.48
C SER A 69 -11.05 -17.67 -0.70
N GLY A 70 -10.45 -18.17 -1.80
CA GLY A 70 -11.15 -18.44 -3.06
C GLY A 70 -11.55 -17.19 -3.85
N VAL A 71 -11.18 -15.98 -3.42
CA VAL A 71 -11.34 -14.75 -4.23
C VAL A 71 -10.34 -14.80 -5.37
N LYS A 72 -10.84 -14.62 -6.60
CA LYS A 72 -9.99 -14.56 -7.79
C LYS A 72 -9.42 -13.16 -7.94
N GLN A 73 -8.12 -13.09 -8.21
CA GLN A 73 -7.46 -11.85 -8.56
C GLN A 73 -7.74 -11.52 -10.04
N GLU A 74 -8.49 -10.45 -10.27
CA GLU A 74 -8.81 -9.89 -11.60
C GLU A 74 -8.01 -8.60 -11.84
N ILE A 75 -7.83 -7.79 -10.80
CA ILE A 75 -7.04 -6.57 -10.77
C ILE A 75 -5.56 -6.95 -10.70
N THR A 76 -4.83 -6.61 -11.75
CA THR A 76 -3.40 -6.89 -11.87
C THR A 76 -2.61 -5.61 -12.07
N LEU A 77 -1.38 -5.58 -11.56
CA LEU A 77 -0.48 -4.42 -11.64
C LEU A 77 -0.27 -3.92 -13.07
N LEU A 78 -0.12 -4.85 -14.02
CA LEU A 78 0.16 -4.52 -15.42
C LEU A 78 -1.12 -4.34 -16.25
N GLY A 79 -2.25 -4.84 -15.77
CA GLY A 79 -3.52 -4.85 -16.49
C GLY A 79 -3.41 -5.43 -17.89
N ASN A 80 -4.25 -4.93 -18.80
CA ASN A 80 -4.28 -5.36 -20.20
C ASN A 80 -3.18 -4.73 -21.06
N HIS A 81 -2.61 -3.59 -20.64
CA HIS A 81 -1.62 -2.83 -21.41
C HIS A 81 -0.30 -2.66 -20.65
N LYS A 82 0.45 -3.76 -20.52
CA LYS A 82 1.68 -3.84 -19.70
C LYS A 82 2.65 -2.68 -19.87
N ILE A 83 2.92 -2.27 -21.12
CA ILE A 83 3.87 -1.19 -21.43
C ILE A 83 3.34 0.16 -20.91
N LYS A 84 2.06 0.47 -21.17
CA LYS A 84 1.46 1.74 -20.73
C LYS A 84 1.39 1.84 -19.21
N SER A 85 1.08 0.73 -18.54
CA SER A 85 1.02 0.65 -17.08
C SER A 85 2.37 0.90 -16.41
N LEU A 86 3.48 0.52 -17.05
CA LEU A 86 4.84 0.79 -16.55
C LEU A 86 5.37 2.17 -16.98
N LEU A 87 4.92 2.68 -18.12
CA LEU A 87 5.36 3.97 -18.64
C LEU A 87 4.99 5.13 -17.71
N PHE A 88 3.79 5.11 -17.14
CA PHE A 88 3.32 6.16 -16.24
C PHE A 88 4.20 6.34 -14.99
N PRO A 89 4.43 5.31 -14.15
CA PRO A 89 5.32 5.44 -13.00
C PRO A 89 6.76 5.74 -13.42
N PHE A 90 7.22 5.22 -14.56
CA PHE A 90 8.56 5.51 -15.07
C PHE A 90 8.75 6.99 -15.41
N ILE A 91 7.79 7.61 -16.13
CA ILE A 91 7.82 9.04 -16.44
C ILE A 91 7.79 9.87 -15.16
N LEU A 92 6.96 9.51 -14.18
CA LEU A 92 6.93 10.21 -12.90
C LEU A 92 8.29 10.16 -12.19
N LEU A 93 8.93 8.99 -12.14
CA LEU A 93 10.27 8.84 -11.56
C LEU A 93 11.31 9.69 -12.28
N LEU A 94 11.29 9.73 -13.62
CA LEU A 94 12.20 10.58 -14.40
C LEU A 94 11.96 12.06 -14.15
N CYS A 95 10.71 12.52 -14.06
CA CYS A 95 10.40 13.90 -13.76
C CYS A 95 10.89 14.33 -12.37
N TYR A 96 10.63 13.51 -11.35
CA TYR A 96 11.10 13.80 -9.99
C TYR A 96 12.63 13.75 -9.89
N ALA A 97 13.27 12.77 -10.53
CA ALA A 97 14.73 12.71 -10.59
C ALA A 97 15.29 13.93 -11.32
N GLY A 98 14.70 14.35 -12.44
CA GLY A 98 15.12 15.53 -13.21
C GLY A 98 14.97 16.83 -12.42
N PHE A 99 13.89 17.00 -11.68
CA PHE A 99 13.67 18.18 -10.83
C PHE A 99 14.58 18.18 -9.59
N GLY A 100 14.80 17.01 -9.00
CA GLY A 100 15.56 16.85 -7.77
C GLY A 100 14.76 17.22 -6.51
N ILE A 101 15.13 16.60 -5.39
CA ILE A 101 14.56 16.87 -4.07
C ILE A 101 15.72 17.14 -3.13
N ASN A 102 15.71 18.31 -2.50
CA ASN A 102 16.75 18.69 -1.55
C ASN A 102 16.70 17.80 -0.31
N ASN A 103 17.87 17.53 0.27
CA ASN A 103 18.01 16.74 1.48
C ASN A 103 19.14 17.28 2.35
N THR A 104 19.05 17.02 3.64
CA THR A 104 20.07 17.38 4.64
C THR A 104 21.17 16.32 4.78
N ASN A 105 21.12 15.24 3.99
CA ASN A 105 22.01 14.09 4.10
C ASN A 105 23.24 14.20 3.18
N GLY A 106 23.43 15.33 2.49
CA GLY A 106 24.55 15.54 1.56
C GLY A 106 24.47 14.70 0.28
N ILE A 107 23.33 14.05 0.00
CA ILE A 107 23.12 13.23 -1.19
C ILE A 107 22.75 14.15 -2.36
N ASN A 108 23.21 13.84 -3.57
CA ASN A 108 22.80 14.55 -4.77
C ASN A 108 21.25 14.61 -4.86
N SER A 109 20.69 15.80 -5.10
CA SER A 109 19.23 16.03 -5.06
C SER A 109 18.45 15.18 -6.07
N HIS A 110 19.02 14.92 -7.25
CA HIS A 110 18.41 14.09 -8.29
C HIS A 110 18.39 12.61 -7.90
N LEU A 111 19.51 12.12 -7.37
CA LEU A 111 19.60 10.75 -6.85
C LEU A 111 18.67 10.55 -5.66
N TRP A 112 18.62 11.52 -4.74
CA TRP A 112 17.73 11.48 -3.58
C TRP A 112 16.25 11.42 -3.99
N ALA A 113 15.86 12.24 -4.96
CA ALA A 113 14.51 12.22 -5.51
C ALA A 113 14.16 10.86 -6.11
N LEU A 114 15.07 10.30 -6.92
CA LEU A 114 14.88 8.98 -7.50
C LEU A 114 14.68 7.92 -6.42
N LEU A 115 15.54 7.89 -5.40
CA LEU A 115 15.46 6.91 -4.32
C LEU A 115 14.14 7.03 -3.53
N ILE A 116 13.81 8.21 -3.02
CA ILE A 116 12.56 8.43 -2.27
C ILE A 116 11.36 8.03 -3.11
N CYS A 117 11.28 8.51 -4.35
CA CYS A 117 10.11 8.25 -5.20
C CYS A 117 10.00 6.77 -5.58
N SER A 118 11.12 6.08 -5.83
CA SER A 118 11.11 4.63 -6.08
C SER A 118 10.65 3.84 -4.87
N PHE A 119 11.14 4.16 -3.67
CA PHE A 119 10.71 3.48 -2.46
C PHE A 119 9.26 3.81 -2.11
N ALA A 120 8.82 5.06 -2.27
CA ALA A 120 7.42 5.45 -2.10
C ALA A 120 6.50 4.70 -3.08
N LEU A 121 6.92 4.53 -4.34
CA LEU A 121 6.19 3.74 -5.33
C LEU A 121 6.04 2.28 -4.86
N ILE A 122 7.13 1.64 -4.44
CA ILE A 122 7.09 0.25 -3.94
C ILE A 122 6.12 0.12 -2.76
N TYR A 123 6.18 1.04 -1.80
CA TYR A 123 5.27 1.06 -0.67
C TYR A 123 3.81 1.22 -1.08
N ASN A 124 3.53 2.17 -1.99
CA ASN A 124 2.17 2.36 -2.52
C ASN A 124 1.68 1.10 -3.23
N LEU A 125 2.51 0.39 -3.99
CA LEU A 125 2.11 -0.87 -4.62
C LEU A 125 1.71 -1.94 -3.60
N MET A 126 2.40 -2.03 -2.46
CA MET A 126 2.05 -2.95 -1.38
C MET A 126 0.65 -2.63 -0.82
N GLU A 127 0.37 -1.35 -0.57
CA GLU A 127 -0.94 -0.88 -0.12
C GLU A 127 -2.04 -1.12 -1.15
N GLU A 128 -1.81 -0.75 -2.42
CA GLU A 128 -2.80 -0.90 -3.48
C GLU A 128 -3.23 -2.35 -3.65
N TYR A 129 -2.31 -3.30 -3.50
CA TYR A 129 -2.61 -4.73 -3.61
C TYR A 129 -3.63 -5.21 -2.57
N ALA A 130 -3.63 -4.60 -1.37
CA ALA A 130 -4.58 -4.90 -0.31
C ALA A 130 -5.90 -4.13 -0.47
N TRP A 131 -5.82 -2.80 -0.61
CA TRP A 131 -6.98 -1.91 -0.56
C TRP A 131 -7.77 -1.86 -1.84
N ARG A 132 -7.09 -1.77 -2.99
CA ARG A 132 -7.71 -1.66 -4.32
C ARG A 132 -7.75 -3.00 -5.04
N GLY A 133 -6.89 -3.93 -4.68
CA GLY A 133 -6.96 -5.33 -5.09
C GLY A 133 -7.95 -6.12 -4.22
N TYR A 134 -7.42 -6.79 -3.19
CA TYR A 134 -8.15 -7.85 -2.49
C TYR A 134 -9.47 -7.38 -1.88
N LEU A 135 -9.51 -6.21 -1.25
CA LEU A 135 -10.72 -5.69 -0.61
C LEU A 135 -11.84 -5.41 -1.63
N ILE A 136 -11.52 -4.75 -2.74
CA ILE A 136 -12.49 -4.41 -3.80
C ILE A 136 -13.08 -5.66 -4.46
N GLU A 137 -12.26 -6.69 -4.67
CA GLU A 137 -12.69 -7.97 -5.24
C GLU A 137 -13.48 -8.79 -4.23
N SER A 138 -13.12 -8.73 -2.95
CA SER A 138 -13.87 -9.37 -1.87
C SER A 138 -15.29 -8.80 -1.70
N LEU A 139 -15.50 -7.55 -2.08
CA LEU A 139 -16.82 -6.89 -2.13
C LEU A 139 -17.69 -7.33 -3.32
N GLY A 140 -17.17 -8.19 -4.22
CA GLY A 140 -17.95 -8.89 -5.25
C GLY A 140 -18.65 -7.95 -6.24
N ASN A 141 -19.91 -8.20 -6.56
CA ASN A 141 -20.67 -7.40 -7.54
C ASN A 141 -21.34 -6.15 -6.94
N THR A 142 -20.85 -5.67 -5.79
CA THR A 142 -21.35 -4.44 -5.18
C THR A 142 -21.06 -3.23 -6.07
N HIS A 143 -21.97 -2.25 -6.08
CA HIS A 143 -21.82 -1.02 -6.85
C HIS A 143 -20.47 -0.31 -6.58
N TYR A 144 -19.83 0.18 -7.65
CA TYR A 144 -18.47 0.73 -7.59
C TYR A 144 -18.30 1.87 -6.58
N VAL A 145 -19.25 2.82 -6.54
CA VAL A 145 -19.19 3.93 -5.58
C VAL A 145 -19.13 3.40 -4.14
N LEU A 146 -19.92 2.38 -3.82
CA LEU A 146 -19.95 1.82 -2.48
C LEU A 146 -18.66 1.06 -2.16
N LYS A 147 -18.09 0.33 -3.12
CA LYS A 147 -16.78 -0.30 -2.96
C LYS A 147 -15.70 0.74 -2.65
N SER A 148 -15.69 1.85 -3.39
CA SER A 148 -14.75 2.96 -3.18
C SER A 148 -14.93 3.61 -1.82
N LEU A 149 -16.18 3.81 -1.36
CA LEU A 149 -16.45 4.35 -0.02
C LEU A 149 -15.98 3.41 1.09
N ILE A 150 -16.27 2.11 0.98
CA ILE A 150 -15.83 1.10 1.97
C ILE A 150 -14.30 1.02 2.01
N SER A 151 -13.66 0.95 0.84
CA SER A 151 -12.20 0.93 0.74
C SER A 151 -11.58 2.20 1.33
N GLY A 152 -12.11 3.38 1.00
CA GLY A 152 -11.62 4.64 1.55
C GLY A 152 -11.78 4.74 3.06
N PHE A 153 -12.92 4.27 3.60
CA PHE A 153 -13.18 4.26 5.03
C PHE A 153 -12.22 3.33 5.80
N PHE A 154 -12.02 2.10 5.33
CA PHE A 154 -11.07 1.17 5.94
C PHE A 154 -9.63 1.65 5.84
N TRP A 155 -9.25 2.17 4.66
CA TRP A 155 -7.94 2.76 4.45
C TRP A 155 -7.68 3.93 5.41
N ALA A 156 -8.65 4.83 5.58
CA ALA A 156 -8.54 5.99 6.47
C ALA A 156 -8.41 5.59 7.95
N ILE A 157 -9.19 4.61 8.41
CA ILE A 157 -9.08 4.11 9.80
C ILE A 157 -7.75 3.41 10.03
N TRP A 158 -7.29 2.59 9.08
CA TRP A 158 -5.99 1.93 9.18
C TRP A 158 -4.84 2.95 9.32
N HIS A 159 -4.92 4.07 8.60
CA HIS A 159 -3.96 5.17 8.72
C HIS A 159 -3.86 5.79 10.11
N LEU A 160 -4.93 5.75 10.91
CA LEU A 160 -4.89 6.22 12.30
C LEU A 160 -3.91 5.39 13.14
N LEU A 161 -3.66 4.13 12.77
CA LEU A 161 -2.65 3.28 13.41
C LEU A 161 -1.24 3.54 12.91
N ILE A 162 -1.02 4.42 11.93
CA ILE A 162 0.30 4.70 11.34
C ILE A 162 0.77 6.08 11.73
N PHE A 163 -0.14 7.06 11.78
CA PHE A 163 0.22 8.42 12.09
C PHE A 163 0.40 8.61 13.59
N ASN A 164 1.53 9.22 13.97
CA ASN A 164 1.76 9.62 15.36
C ASN A 164 1.10 10.97 15.68
N ASN A 165 0.72 11.79 14.67
CA ASN A 165 -0.02 13.06 14.75
C ASN A 165 -0.24 13.71 13.36
N PHE A 166 -0.94 13.07 12.41
CA PHE A 166 -1.11 13.53 11.00
C PHE A 166 0.18 13.90 10.22
N TYR A 167 1.36 13.80 10.84
CA TYR A 167 2.65 13.85 10.18
C TYR A 167 2.80 12.58 9.35
N GLN A 168 2.65 12.76 8.03
CA GLN A 168 2.63 11.71 7.02
C GLN A 168 3.93 10.88 6.99
N TYR A 169 4.98 11.34 7.66
CA TYR A 169 6.32 10.72 7.66
C TYR A 169 6.77 10.15 9.00
N GLY A 170 5.98 10.29 10.08
CA GLY A 170 6.41 9.84 11.43
C GLY A 170 7.68 10.55 11.93
N VAL A 171 8.01 10.33 13.21
CA VAL A 171 9.19 10.93 13.87
C VAL A 171 10.45 10.11 13.53
#